data_AF-K1P117-F1
#
_entry.id   AF-K1P117-F1
#
_cell.length_a   1.000
_cell.length_b   1.000
_cell.length_c   1.000
_cell.angle_alpha   90.00
_cell.angle_beta   90.00
_cell.angle_gamma   90.00
#
_symmetry.space_group_name_H-M   'P 1'
#
loop_
_entity.id
_entity.type
_entity.pdbx_description
1 polymer ?
#
loop_
_entity_poly.entity_id
_entity_poly.type
_entity_poly.pdbx_seq_one_letter_code
_entity_poly.pdbx_strand_id
1 'polypeptide(L)'
;MDGVALLASHWNTPVFGWVSQDLAFQDKTMYSTLVRFLGPLNRFPNVLFHLQSLFKWSQFSVVHDIRDPYRAVSEALGEYKTYGNKDMDWYSIVNTFKVSNDMDDKQIEEIFRQIQKFSRSKF
;
A
#
# COMPACT_ATOMS: atom_id res chain seq x y z
N MET A 1 14.58 5.75 -11.20
CA MET A 1 14.10 7.07 -11.67
C MET A 1 14.79 8.21 -10.95
N ASP A 2 15.41 7.94 -9.80
CA ASP A 2 15.85 8.95 -8.84
C ASP A 2 16.91 9.89 -9.43
N GLY A 3 17.92 9.34 -10.11
CA GLY A 3 18.94 10.15 -10.77
C GLY A 3 18.39 11.08 -11.86
N VAL A 4 17.38 10.63 -12.61
CA VAL A 4 16.70 11.46 -13.62
C VAL A 4 15.91 12.59 -12.96
N ALA A 5 15.16 12.29 -11.90
CA ALA A 5 14.38 13.28 -11.17
C ALA A 5 15.26 14.32 -10.45
N LEU A 6 16.40 13.87 -9.88
CA LEU A 6 17.37 14.76 -9.25
C LEU A 6 18.01 15.70 -10.27
N LEU A 7 18.47 15.15 -11.40
CA LEU A 7 19.10 15.92 -12.45
C LEU A 7 18.13 16.93 -13.07
N ALA A 8 16.89 16.51 -13.30
CA ALA A 8 15.82 17.39 -13.77
C ALA A 8 15.54 18.54 -12.80
N SER A 9 15.55 18.27 -11.49
CA SER A 9 15.37 19.30 -10.46
C SER A 9 16.56 20.28 -10.45
N HIS A 10 17.78 19.76 -10.58
CA HIS A 10 19.00 20.58 -10.69
C HIS A 10 18.99 21.48 -11.94
N TRP A 11 18.48 20.99 -13.07
CA TRP A 11 18.39 21.74 -14.33
C TRP A 11 17.11 22.57 -14.48
N ASN A 12 16.23 22.58 -13.48
CA ASN A 12 14.93 23.22 -13.54
C ASN A 12 14.06 22.77 -14.74
N THR A 13 14.13 21.47 -15.07
CA THR A 13 13.38 20.86 -16.17
C THR A 13 12.21 20.06 -15.62
N PRO A 14 10.96 20.30 -16.05
CA PRO A 14 9.81 19.51 -15.60
C PRO A 14 9.90 18.06 -16.09
N VAL A 15 9.67 17.11 -15.18
CA VAL A 15 9.57 15.69 -15.51
C VAL A 15 8.25 15.15 -15.01
N PHE A 16 7.55 14.42 -15.89
CA PHE A 16 6.28 13.78 -15.58
C PHE A 16 6.51 12.28 -15.40
N GLY A 17 6.44 11.82 -14.15
CA GLY A 17 6.51 10.41 -13.80
C GLY A 17 5.13 9.76 -13.86
N TRP A 18 5.00 8.69 -14.65
CA TRP A 18 3.75 7.91 -14.72
C TRP A 18 3.60 6.97 -13.51
N VAL A 19 4.55 6.05 -13.28
CA VAL A 19 4.46 4.97 -12.26
C VAL A 19 5.45 5.14 -11.09
N SER A 20 6.06 6.32 -10.93
CA SER A 20 7.08 6.50 -9.88
C SER A 20 6.42 6.69 -8.49
N GLN A 21 6.32 5.59 -7.75
CA GLN A 21 5.56 5.53 -6.49
C GLN A 21 6.42 5.65 -5.23
N ASP A 22 7.72 5.87 -5.39
CA ASP A 22 8.65 6.03 -4.28
C ASP A 22 8.20 7.16 -3.32
N LEU A 23 8.32 6.90 -2.02
CA LEU A 23 8.02 7.86 -0.97
C LEU A 23 9.01 9.02 -0.97
N ALA A 24 10.28 8.78 -1.34
CA ALA A 24 11.31 9.82 -1.42
C ALA A 24 10.89 10.97 -2.36
N PHE A 25 10.15 10.67 -3.44
CA PHE A 25 9.62 11.66 -4.38
C PHE A 25 8.52 12.59 -3.83
N GLN A 26 8.16 12.46 -2.55
CA GLN A 26 7.32 13.44 -1.86
C GLN A 26 8.12 14.69 -1.45
N ASP A 27 9.44 14.58 -1.30
CA ASP A 27 10.29 15.72 -0.97
C ASP A 27 10.40 16.68 -2.15
N LYS A 28 9.68 17.81 -2.07
CA LYS A 28 9.68 18.87 -3.08
C LYS A 28 10.86 19.82 -2.98
N THR A 29 11.67 19.71 -1.94
CA THR A 29 12.95 20.43 -1.87
C THR A 29 14.00 19.72 -2.72
N MET A 30 13.99 18.38 -2.71
CA MET A 30 14.91 17.54 -3.48
C MET A 30 14.44 17.27 -4.91
N TYR A 31 13.15 17.01 -5.10
CA TYR A 31 12.54 16.65 -6.40
C TYR A 31 11.54 17.74 -6.86
N SER A 32 12.02 18.98 -6.93
CA SER A 32 11.20 20.19 -7.12
C SER A 32 10.43 20.23 -8.44
N THR A 33 10.96 19.65 -9.51
CA THR A 33 10.35 19.67 -10.85
C THR A 33 9.64 18.37 -11.22
N LEU A 34 9.63 17.39 -10.31
CA LEU A 34 8.96 16.10 -10.53
C LEU A 34 7.46 16.23 -10.28
N VAL A 35 6.67 16.03 -11.33
CA VAL A 35 5.22 15.85 -11.28
C VAL A 35 4.92 14.37 -11.41
N ARG A 36 4.00 13.85 -10.59
CA ARG A 36 3.60 12.44 -10.62
C ARG A 36 2.11 12.34 -10.91
N PHE A 37 1.75 11.49 -11.86
CA PHE A 37 0.35 11.24 -12.19
C PHE A 37 -0.29 10.25 -11.21
N LEU A 38 0.43 9.19 -10.82
CA LEU A 38 -0.02 8.27 -9.78
C LEU A 38 0.42 8.74 -8.40
N GLY A 39 -0.54 8.80 -7.47
CA GLY A 39 -0.30 9.13 -6.08
C GLY A 39 0.56 8.08 -5.36
N PRO A 40 1.15 8.45 -4.21
CA PRO A 40 1.97 7.53 -3.44
C PRO A 40 1.13 6.38 -2.85
N LEU A 41 1.75 5.20 -2.77
CA LEU A 41 1.11 3.96 -2.29
C LEU A 41 0.72 4.00 -0.81
N ASN A 42 1.29 4.91 -0.03
CA ASN A 42 0.91 5.10 1.36
C ASN A 42 -0.49 5.72 1.55
N ARG A 43 -1.24 6.01 0.47
CA ARG A 43 -2.63 6.48 0.52
C ARG A 43 -3.67 5.37 0.53
N PHE A 44 -3.27 4.10 0.35
CA PHE A 44 -4.19 2.96 0.40
C PHE A 44 -4.98 2.82 1.72
N PRO A 45 -4.46 3.16 2.92
CA PRO A 45 -5.25 3.22 4.15
C PRO A 45 -6.55 4.03 4.04
N ASN A 46 -6.55 5.14 3.27
CA ASN A 46 -7.75 5.96 3.08
C ASN A 46 -8.86 5.21 2.32
N VAL A 47 -8.49 4.28 1.44
CA VAL A 47 -9.47 3.43 0.75
C VAL A 47 -10.18 2.54 1.76
N LEU A 48 -9.45 1.93 2.69
CA LEU A 48 -10.04 1.09 3.74
C LEU A 48 -10.96 1.90 4.66
N PHE A 49 -10.59 3.13 4.99
CA PHE A 49 -11.47 4.07 5.69
C PHE A 49 -12.78 4.30 4.94
N HIS A 50 -12.73 4.58 3.64
CA HIS A 50 -13.95 4.78 2.84
C HIS A 50 -14.81 3.51 2.75
N LEU A 51 -14.18 2.33 2.61
CA LEU A 51 -14.90 1.05 2.62
C LEU A 51 -15.61 0.81 3.96
N GLN A 52 -14.97 1.13 5.07
CA GLN A 52 -15.62 1.07 6.37
C GLN A 52 -16.78 2.05 6.47
N SER A 53 -16.60 3.30 6.04
CA SER A 53 -17.65 4.32 6.14
C SER A 53 -18.90 3.92 5.34
N LEU A 54 -18.70 3.42 4.11
CA LEU A 54 -19.76 3.09 3.15
C LEU A 54 -20.40 1.73 3.39
N PHE A 55 -19.59 0.69 3.63
CA PHE A 55 -20.05 -0.70 3.69
C PHE A 55 -19.98 -1.32 5.09
N LYS A 56 -19.47 -0.58 6.09
CA LYS A 56 -19.24 -1.05 7.47
C LYS A 56 -18.28 -2.24 7.56
N TRP A 57 -17.42 -2.41 6.56
CA TRP A 57 -16.35 -3.41 6.59
C TRP A 57 -15.19 -2.89 7.46
N SER A 58 -14.91 -3.59 8.54
CA SER A 58 -13.85 -3.19 9.49
C SER A 58 -12.72 -4.22 9.62
N GLN A 59 -12.85 -5.40 9.00
CA GLN A 59 -11.83 -6.45 9.08
C GLN A 59 -11.39 -6.84 7.69
N PHE A 60 -10.08 -6.77 7.45
CA PHE A 60 -9.48 -7.04 6.14
C PHE A 60 -8.34 -8.06 6.26
N SER A 61 -8.21 -8.91 5.24
CA SER A 61 -7.01 -9.71 5.02
C SER A 61 -6.28 -9.16 3.79
N VAL A 62 -4.96 -9.01 3.90
CA VAL A 62 -4.12 -8.49 2.80
C VAL A 62 -3.36 -9.67 2.19
N VAL A 63 -3.41 -9.80 0.87
CA VAL A 63 -2.57 -10.73 0.11
C VAL A 63 -1.73 -9.90 -0.84
N HIS A 64 -0.41 -10.08 -0.82
CA HIS A 64 0.49 -9.30 -1.66
C HIS A 64 1.70 -10.11 -2.11
N ASP A 65 2.29 -9.72 -3.24
CA ASP A 65 3.56 -10.27 -3.69
C ASP A 65 4.70 -9.81 -2.77
N ILE A 66 5.75 -10.63 -2.64
CA ILE A 66 6.96 -10.29 -1.87
C ILE A 66 7.77 -9.14 -2.49
N ARG A 67 7.59 -8.87 -3.79
CA ARG A 67 8.32 -7.83 -4.53
C ARG A 67 7.70 -6.45 -4.32
N ASP A 68 8.55 -5.43 -4.47
CA ASP A 68 8.06 -4.07 -4.65
C ASP A 68 7.37 -3.93 -6.01
N PRO A 69 6.29 -3.14 -6.12
CA PRO A 69 5.79 -2.18 -5.13
C PRO A 69 4.78 -2.75 -4.12
N TYR A 70 4.41 -4.03 -4.22
CA TYR A 70 3.33 -4.63 -3.44
C TYR A 70 3.65 -4.74 -1.96
N ARG A 71 4.90 -5.09 -1.63
CA ARG A 71 5.40 -5.08 -0.25
C ARG A 71 5.25 -3.71 0.41
N ALA A 72 5.66 -2.64 -0.26
CA ALA A 72 5.55 -1.27 0.27
C ALA A 72 4.09 -0.86 0.58
N VAL A 73 3.11 -1.32 -0.22
CA VAL A 73 1.68 -1.10 0.09
C VAL A 73 1.28 -1.85 1.36
N SER A 74 1.66 -3.12 1.47
CA SER A 74 1.36 -3.96 2.63
C SER A 74 1.95 -3.40 3.93
N GLU A 75 3.20 -2.91 3.86
CA GLU A 75 3.87 -2.24 4.97
C GLU A 75 3.15 -0.94 5.34
N ALA A 76 2.79 -0.09 4.37
CA ALA A 76 2.04 1.13 4.64
C ALA A 76 0.65 0.87 5.28
N LEU A 77 -0.03 -0.21 4.90
CA LEU A 77 -1.27 -0.66 5.54
C LEU A 77 -1.04 -1.11 6.99
N GLY A 78 0.11 -1.71 7.28
CA GLY A 78 0.52 -2.14 8.62
C GLY A 78 1.00 -0.99 9.52
N GLU A 79 1.76 -0.04 8.99
CA GLU A 79 2.30 1.11 9.72
C GLU A 79 1.24 2.14 10.14
N TYR A 80 0.13 2.22 9.40
CA TYR A 80 -1.02 3.05 9.79
C TYR A 80 -1.60 2.64 11.17
N LYS A 81 -1.34 1.40 11.61
CA LYS A 81 -1.67 0.89 12.95
C LYS A 81 -0.81 1.51 14.06
N THR A 82 0.35 2.07 13.73
CA THR A 82 1.43 2.36 14.70
C THR A 82 1.60 3.87 14.97
N TYR A 83 1.22 4.75 14.04
CA TYR A 83 1.65 6.17 14.07
C TYR A 83 0.58 7.26 14.20
N GLY A 84 -0.72 6.96 14.38
CA GLY A 84 -1.69 8.06 14.46
C GLY A 84 -3.02 7.73 15.12
N ASN A 85 -3.18 8.22 16.37
CA ASN A 85 -4.42 8.33 17.14
C ASN A 85 -5.15 7.03 17.50
N LYS A 86 -5.30 6.80 18.81
CA LYS A 86 -6.24 5.84 19.41
C LYS A 86 -7.72 6.05 18.99
N ASP A 87 -8.02 7.13 18.27
CA ASP A 87 -9.35 7.45 17.73
C ASP A 87 -9.60 6.88 16.31
N MET A 88 -8.66 6.13 15.73
CA MET A 88 -8.73 5.58 14.37
C MET A 88 -8.86 4.05 14.32
N ASP A 89 -9.61 3.44 15.23
CA ASP A 89 -9.98 2.01 15.22
C ASP A 89 -11.01 1.67 14.12
N TRP A 90 -10.95 2.32 12.96
CA TRP A 90 -11.95 2.16 11.90
C TRP A 90 -11.84 0.81 11.21
N TYR A 91 -10.63 0.30 11.03
CA TYR A 91 -10.41 -1.01 10.43
C TYR A 91 -9.21 -1.73 11.06
N SER A 92 -9.21 -3.06 10.93
CA SER A 92 -8.13 -3.93 11.34
C SER A 92 -7.69 -4.82 10.18
N ILE A 93 -6.38 -4.86 9.92
CA ILE A 93 -5.79 -5.94 9.12
C ILE A 93 -5.62 -7.15 10.05
N VAL A 94 -6.41 -8.19 9.81
CA VAL A 94 -6.45 -9.40 10.65
C VAL A 94 -5.33 -10.36 10.27
N ASN A 95 -5.06 -10.49 8.97
CA ASN A 95 -3.98 -11.32 8.44
C ASN A 95 -3.32 -10.66 7.24
N THR A 96 -2.03 -10.95 7.06
CA THR A 96 -1.26 -10.57 5.88
C THR A 96 -0.57 -11.81 5.32
N PHE A 97 -0.81 -12.11 4.05
CA PHE A 97 -0.24 -13.25 3.35
C PHE A 97 0.67 -12.76 2.23
N LYS A 98 1.85 -13.37 2.16
CA LYS A 98 2.83 -13.13 1.10
C LYS A 98 2.67 -14.23 0.06
N VAL A 99 2.62 -13.85 -1.21
CA VAL A 99 2.61 -14.78 -2.34
C VAL A 99 3.81 -14.54 -3.26
N SER A 100 4.21 -15.56 -4.00
CA SER A 100 5.17 -15.43 -5.10
C SER A 100 4.71 -16.28 -6.28
N ASN A 101 5.30 -16.04 -7.46
CA ASN A 101 5.02 -16.81 -8.68
C ASN A 101 5.45 -18.29 -8.58
N ASP A 102 6.22 -18.63 -7.54
CA ASP A 102 6.85 -19.93 -7.35
C ASP A 102 6.04 -20.81 -6.37
N MET A 103 4.96 -20.27 -5.81
CA MET A 103 4.04 -21.01 -4.95
C MET A 103 3.18 -21.97 -5.77
N ASP A 104 2.98 -23.17 -5.25
CA ASP A 104 2.08 -24.15 -5.84
C ASP A 104 0.60 -23.87 -5.50
N ASP A 105 -0.31 -24.47 -6.27
CA ASP A 105 -1.75 -24.27 -6.10
C ASP A 105 -2.24 -24.67 -4.70
N LYS A 106 -1.61 -25.64 -4.03
CA LYS A 106 -2.01 -26.07 -2.68
C LYS A 106 -1.65 -25.02 -1.64
N GLN A 107 -0.50 -24.38 -1.78
CA GLN A 107 -0.09 -23.26 -0.92
C GLN A 107 -1.04 -22.08 -1.08
N ILE A 108 -1.44 -21.77 -2.32
CA ILE A 108 -2.43 -20.71 -2.59
C ILE A 108 -3.80 -21.09 -2.01
N GLU A 109 -4.26 -22.33 -2.22
CA GLU A 109 -5.53 -22.81 -1.67
C GLU A 109 -5.59 -22.69 -0.14
N GLU A 110 -4.50 -23.05 0.54
CA GLU A 110 -4.40 -22.94 2.00
C GLU A 110 -4.53 -21.48 2.49
N ILE A 111 -3.92 -20.52 1.80
CA ILE A 111 -4.09 -19.09 2.09
C ILE A 111 -5.57 -18.69 2.00
N PHE A 112 -6.27 -19.10 0.94
CA PHE A 112 -7.69 -18.79 0.77
C PHE A 112 -8.58 -19.48 1.82
N ARG A 113 -8.24 -20.70 2.23
CA ARG A 113 -8.93 -21.39 3.34
C ARG A 113 -8.78 -20.63 4.65
N GLN A 114 -7.59 -20.10 4.94
CA GLN A 114 -7.37 -19.27 6.12
C GLN A 114 -8.18 -17.98 6.04
N ILE A 115 -8.14 -17.26 4.92
CA ILE A 115 -8.95 -16.05 4.70
C ILE A 115 -10.43 -16.35 4.93
N GLN A 116 -10.96 -17.42 4.36
CA GLN A 116 -12.37 -17.80 4.50
C GLN A 116 -12.75 -18.09 5.96
N LYS A 117 -11.85 -18.72 6.73
CA LYS A 117 -12.07 -18.99 8.16
C LYS A 117 -12.22 -17.68 8.95
N PHE A 118 -11.37 -16.69 8.68
CA PHE A 118 -11.41 -15.41 9.40
C PHE A 118 -12.54 -14.49 8.93
N SER A 119 -12.90 -14.49 7.64
CA SER A 119 -14.02 -13.68 7.11
C SER A 119 -15.41 -14.14 7.58
N ARG A 120 -15.54 -15.35 8.13
CA ARG A 120 -16.82 -15.93 8.58
C ARG A 120 -17.03 -15.89 10.10
N SER A 121 -16.07 -15.38 10.87
CA SER A 121 -16.26 -15.19 12.31
C SER A 121 -17.25 -14.06 12.53
N LYS A 122 -18.52 -14.43 12.75
CA LYS A 122 -19.65 -13.54 12.98
C LYS A 122 -19.41 -12.62 14.18
N PHE A 123 -19.82 -11.36 14.02
CA PHE A 123 -20.28 -10.49 15.09
C PHE A 123 -21.45 -11.13 15.85
#